data_AF-A0A4Q5Y5D7-F1
#
_entry.id   AF-A0A4Q5Y5D7-F1
#
_cell.length_a   1.000
_cell.length_b   1.000
_cell.length_c   1.000
_cell.angle_alpha   90.00
_cell.angle_beta   90.00
_cell.angle_gamma   90.00
#
_symmetry.space_group_name_H-M   'P 1'
#
loop_
_entity.id
_entity.type
_entity.pdbx_description
1 polymer ?
#
loop_
_entity_poly.entity_id
_entity_poly.type
_entity_poly.pdbx_seq_one_letter_code
_entity_poly.pdbx_strand_id
1 'polypeptide(L)'
;MRDIFPVEHGLSASVADGLVYRSGEAISLTDVQYLALESGVAHGQSMLVVSPTSTGKTQIGVWAIAEGLLAGNKTVYLVTHRALAKQKFEDFKTLLLDRYLESDGASMVIATGDYVEDATGQYSAAPLSAPLVIATYEKYLALLSASGVPKSMQN
;
A
#
# COMPACT_ATOMS: atom_id res chain seq x y z
N MET A 1 -19.87 1.60 -12.83
CA MET A 1 -19.60 1.46 -11.38
C MET A 1 -20.50 0.37 -10.85
N ARG A 2 -20.00 -0.46 -9.93
CA ARG A 2 -20.70 -1.56 -9.27
C ARG A 2 -21.00 -1.15 -7.83
N ASP A 3 -22.20 -1.47 -7.36
CA ASP A 3 -22.71 -1.13 -6.03
C ASP A 3 -22.74 -2.31 -5.06
N ILE A 4 -22.17 -3.45 -5.48
CA ILE A 4 -22.06 -4.69 -4.71
C ILE A 4 -20.64 -5.23 -4.73
N PHE A 5 -20.24 -5.89 -3.65
CA PHE A 5 -19.00 -6.65 -3.61
C PHE A 5 -19.14 -7.96 -4.41
N PRO A 6 -18.04 -8.47 -5.01
CA PRO A 6 -18.03 -9.85 -5.46
C PRO A 6 -18.21 -10.81 -4.28
N VAL A 7 -18.70 -12.01 -4.57
CA VAL A 7 -18.78 -13.10 -3.59
C VAL A 7 -17.35 -13.39 -3.08
N GLU A 8 -17.19 -13.53 -1.77
CA GLU A 8 -15.89 -13.78 -1.12
C GLU A 8 -14.79 -12.76 -1.45
N HIS A 9 -15.15 -11.47 -1.59
CA HIS A 9 -14.22 -10.36 -1.91
C HIS A 9 -12.99 -10.21 -0.99
N GLY A 10 -13.00 -10.82 0.19
CA GLY A 10 -11.84 -11.00 1.07
C GLY A 10 -11.41 -9.79 1.91
N LEU A 11 -11.95 -8.60 1.67
CA LEU A 11 -11.63 -7.43 2.49
C LEU A 11 -12.11 -7.64 3.92
N SER A 12 -11.24 -7.37 4.87
CA SER A 12 -11.58 -7.23 6.28
C SER A 12 -12.61 -6.11 6.48
N ALA A 13 -13.40 -6.19 7.55
CA ALA A 13 -14.42 -5.17 7.85
C ALA A 13 -13.81 -3.76 7.96
N SER A 14 -12.63 -3.65 8.59
CA SER A 14 -11.90 -2.38 8.70
C SER A 14 -11.54 -1.78 7.34
N VAL A 15 -11.09 -2.58 6.38
CA VAL A 15 -10.74 -2.10 5.03
C VAL A 15 -12.00 -1.80 4.21
N ALA A 16 -13.02 -2.66 4.27
CA ALA A 16 -14.28 -2.46 3.57
C ALA A 16 -14.99 -1.17 4.02
N ASP A 17 -15.00 -0.87 5.31
CA ASP A 17 -15.64 0.34 5.82
C ASP A 17 -14.74 1.57 5.71
N GLY A 18 -13.43 1.38 5.80
CA GLY A 18 -12.48 2.47 5.90
C GLY A 18 -11.95 3.00 4.57
N LEU A 19 -11.84 2.13 3.56
CA LEU A 19 -11.09 2.41 2.33
C LEU A 19 -11.89 2.14 1.04
N VAL A 20 -13.10 1.60 1.13
CA VAL A 20 -13.97 1.47 -0.05
C VAL A 20 -14.81 2.73 -0.19
N TYR A 21 -14.79 3.31 -1.39
CA TYR A 21 -15.60 4.48 -1.69
C TYR A 21 -17.10 4.13 -1.63
N ARG A 22 -17.89 5.01 -1.01
CA ARG A 22 -19.34 4.89 -0.88
C ARG A 22 -20.03 6.12 -1.46
N SER A 23 -21.15 5.89 -2.15
CA SER A 23 -22.07 6.93 -2.63
C SER A 23 -23.38 6.79 -1.86
N GLY A 24 -23.54 7.60 -0.82
CA GLY A 24 -24.58 7.37 0.19
C GLY A 24 -24.26 6.11 1.01
N GLU A 25 -25.23 5.21 1.14
CA GLU A 25 -25.06 3.95 1.88
C GLU A 25 -24.42 2.83 1.03
N ALA A 26 -24.52 2.94 -0.30
CA ALA A 26 -24.01 1.95 -1.23
C ALA A 26 -22.51 2.14 -1.47
N ILE A 27 -21.78 1.03 -1.62
CA ILE A 27 -20.41 1.08 -2.13
C ILE A 27 -20.41 1.49 -3.60
N SER A 28 -19.27 1.96 -4.10
CA SER A 28 -19.11 2.22 -5.53
C SER A 28 -17.72 1.83 -5.99
N LEU A 29 -17.67 0.73 -6.74
CA LEU A 29 -16.48 0.13 -7.29
C LEU A 29 -16.40 0.39 -8.80
N THR A 30 -15.21 0.66 -9.31
CA THR A 30 -14.97 0.57 -10.76
C THR A 30 -14.93 -0.90 -11.18
N ASP A 31 -15.09 -1.19 -12.48
CA ASP A 31 -15.05 -2.58 -12.96
C ASP A 31 -13.70 -3.24 -12.67
N VAL A 32 -12.59 -2.49 -12.76
CA VAL A 32 -11.25 -3.02 -12.44
C VAL A 32 -11.08 -3.29 -10.94
N GLN A 33 -11.70 -2.49 -10.07
CA GLN A 33 -11.69 -2.72 -8.62
C GLN A 33 -12.50 -3.97 -8.25
N TYR A 34 -13.69 -4.12 -8.83
CA TYR A 34 -14.52 -5.31 -8.65
C TYR A 34 -13.76 -6.57 -9.09
N LEU A 35 -13.16 -6.55 -10.28
CA LEU A 35 -12.39 -7.69 -10.80
C LEU A 35 -11.15 -7.99 -9.96
N ALA A 36 -10.48 -6.98 -9.39
CA ALA A 36 -9.33 -7.21 -8.51
C ALA A 36 -9.74 -7.88 -7.19
N LEU A 37 -10.89 -7.52 -6.63
CA LEU A 37 -11.46 -8.20 -5.46
C LEU A 37 -11.85 -9.64 -5.78
N GLU A 38 -12.53 -9.87 -6.90
CA GLU A 38 -12.87 -11.21 -7.39
C GLU A 38 -11.62 -12.06 -7.67
N SER A 39 -10.55 -11.43 -8.16
CA SER A 39 -9.25 -12.08 -8.41
C SER A 39 -8.40 -12.28 -7.14
N GLY A 40 -8.90 -11.87 -5.97
CA GLY A 40 -8.28 -12.15 -4.67
C GLY A 40 -7.19 -11.16 -4.24
N VAL A 41 -7.28 -9.88 -4.59
CA VAL A 41 -6.33 -8.86 -4.11
C VAL A 41 -6.27 -8.80 -2.57
N ALA A 42 -7.43 -8.96 -1.92
CA ALA A 42 -7.54 -8.97 -0.47
C ALA A 42 -7.03 -10.28 0.17
N HIS A 43 -6.90 -11.35 -0.63
CA HIS A 43 -6.37 -12.64 -0.21
C HIS A 43 -4.87 -12.79 -0.49
N GLY A 44 -4.17 -11.68 -0.77
CA GLY A 44 -2.74 -11.67 -1.06
C GLY A 44 -2.36 -12.31 -2.40
N GLN A 45 -3.30 -12.50 -3.32
CA GLN A 45 -3.00 -13.07 -4.63
C GLN A 45 -2.21 -12.09 -5.49
N SER A 46 -1.20 -12.61 -6.20
CA SER A 46 -0.42 -11.81 -7.15
C SER A 46 -1.25 -11.49 -8.39
N MET A 47 -1.19 -10.24 -8.87
CA MET A 47 -1.95 -9.83 -10.05
C MET A 47 -1.28 -8.71 -10.86
N LEU A 48 -1.57 -8.70 -12.15
CA LEU A 48 -1.25 -7.61 -13.07
C LEU A 48 -2.53 -6.87 -13.43
N VAL A 49 -2.65 -5.63 -12.96
CA VAL A 49 -3.84 -4.81 -13.20
C VAL A 49 -3.59 -3.85 -14.36
N VAL A 50 -4.30 -4.04 -15.47
CA VAL A 50 -4.22 -3.19 -16.67
C VAL A 50 -5.53 -2.45 -16.87
N SER A 51 -5.50 -1.13 -16.74
CA SER A 51 -6.66 -0.27 -16.98
C SER A 51 -6.25 1.17 -17.29
N PRO A 52 -7.11 1.99 -17.91
CA PRO A 52 -6.86 3.42 -18.13
C PRO A 52 -6.55 4.19 -16.83
N THR A 53 -5.90 5.35 -16.92
CA THR A 53 -5.72 6.25 -15.77
C THR A 53 -7.06 6.65 -15.17
N SER A 54 -7.08 7.01 -13.87
CA SER A 54 -8.28 7.44 -13.15
C SER A 54 -9.39 6.39 -12.97
N THR A 55 -9.10 5.11 -13.21
CA THR A 55 -10.06 4.00 -13.00
C THR A 55 -9.91 3.28 -11.65
N GLY A 56 -9.11 3.83 -10.73
CA GLY A 56 -9.04 3.31 -9.35
C GLY A 56 -7.91 2.31 -9.05
N LYS A 57 -6.91 2.15 -9.93
CA LYS A 57 -5.75 1.24 -9.71
C LYS A 57 -5.02 1.48 -8.38
N THR A 58 -4.85 2.75 -8.01
CA THR A 58 -4.19 3.11 -6.74
C THR A 58 -4.94 2.52 -5.55
N GLN A 59 -6.28 2.54 -5.57
CA GLN A 59 -7.10 2.02 -4.49
C GLN A 59 -6.94 0.51 -4.31
N ILE A 60 -6.79 -0.24 -5.41
CA ILE A 60 -6.52 -1.67 -5.38
C ILE A 60 -5.21 -1.95 -4.62
N GLY A 61 -4.17 -1.17 -4.90
CA GLY A 61 -2.90 -1.25 -4.17
C GLY A 61 -3.03 -0.86 -2.69
N VAL A 62 -3.86 0.13 -2.37
CA VAL A 62 -4.13 0.53 -0.98
C VAL A 62 -4.84 -0.58 -0.20
N TRP A 63 -5.79 -1.29 -0.80
CA TRP A 63 -6.41 -2.46 -0.17
C TRP A 63 -5.39 -3.58 0.08
N ALA A 64 -4.54 -3.88 -0.91
CA ALA A 64 -3.49 -4.87 -0.76
C ALA A 64 -2.51 -4.51 0.37
N ILE A 65 -2.12 -3.23 0.48
CA ILE A 65 -1.28 -2.73 1.57
C ILE A 65 -1.98 -2.93 2.91
N ALA A 66 -3.23 -2.47 3.04
CA ALA A 66 -3.95 -2.52 4.31
C ALA A 66 -4.18 -3.96 4.79
N GLU A 67 -4.60 -4.87 3.90
CA GLU A 67 -4.73 -6.30 4.24
C GLU A 67 -3.37 -6.93 4.59
N GLY A 68 -2.32 -6.56 3.87
CA GLY A 68 -0.95 -6.99 4.18
C GLY A 68 -0.51 -6.55 5.59
N LEU A 69 -0.76 -5.28 5.95
CA LEU A 69 -0.45 -4.74 7.26
C LEU A 69 -1.26 -5.45 8.37
N LEU A 70 -2.55 -5.69 8.15
CA LEU A 70 -3.41 -6.44 9.09
C LEU A 70 -2.95 -7.88 9.30
N ALA A 71 -2.35 -8.49 8.27
CA ALA A 71 -1.72 -9.80 8.36
C ALA A 71 -0.32 -9.79 9.02
N GLY A 72 0.18 -8.62 9.46
CA GLY A 72 1.50 -8.46 10.06
C GLY A 72 2.66 -8.43 9.04
N ASN A 73 2.36 -8.31 7.75
CA ASN A 73 3.38 -8.22 6.71
C ASN A 73 3.95 -6.81 6.60
N LYS A 74 5.21 -6.72 6.14
CA LYS A 74 5.78 -5.47 5.64
C LYS A 74 5.40 -5.28 4.18
N THR A 75 5.12 -4.05 3.81
CA THR A 75 4.63 -3.68 2.49
C THR A 75 5.53 -2.61 1.86
N VAL A 76 5.66 -2.65 0.54
CA VAL A 76 6.42 -1.66 -0.23
C VAL A 76 5.58 -1.16 -1.39
N TYR A 77 5.53 0.16 -1.57
CA TYR A 77 4.89 0.80 -2.71
C TYR A 77 5.95 1.48 -3.58
N LEU A 78 6.14 0.94 -4.78
CA LEU A 78 7.19 1.36 -5.71
C LEU A 78 6.65 2.31 -6.79
N VAL A 79 7.38 3.39 -7.03
CA VAL A 79 7.06 4.39 -8.06
C VAL A 79 8.31 4.78 -8.86
N THR A 80 8.12 5.38 -10.02
CA THR A 80 9.23 5.77 -10.90
C THR A 80 9.86 7.12 -10.56
N HIS A 81 9.13 8.01 -9.89
CA HIS A 81 9.57 9.40 -9.70
C HIS A 81 9.41 9.88 -8.26
N ARG A 82 10.36 10.71 -7.82
CA ARG A 82 10.37 11.28 -6.45
C ARG A 82 9.11 12.09 -6.13
N ALA A 83 8.65 12.90 -7.08
CA ALA A 83 7.45 13.70 -6.91
C ALA A 83 6.20 12.83 -6.68
N LEU A 84 6.07 11.72 -7.42
CA LEU A 84 4.98 10.78 -7.24
C LEU A 84 5.09 10.03 -5.91
N ALA A 85 6.30 9.67 -5.48
CA ALA A 85 6.53 9.04 -4.17
C ALA A 85 6.07 9.97 -3.04
N LYS A 86 6.46 11.25 -3.10
CA LYS A 86 6.07 12.25 -2.12
C LYS A 86 4.55 12.43 -2.08
N GLN A 87 3.91 12.54 -3.25
CA GLN A 87 2.45 12.61 -3.32
C GLN A 87 1.80 11.38 -2.67
N LYS A 88 2.27 10.17 -3.01
CA LYS A 88 1.70 8.92 -2.47
C LYS A 88 1.97 8.75 -0.99
N PHE A 89 3.11 9.22 -0.50
CA PHE A 89 3.42 9.23 0.92
C PHE A 89 2.42 10.07 1.72
N GLU A 90 2.10 11.29 1.29
CA GLU A 90 1.09 12.12 1.96
C GLU A 90 -0.33 11.53 1.85
N ASP A 91 -0.69 11.00 0.66
CA ASP A 91 -1.96 10.31 0.46
C ASP A 91 -2.09 9.13 1.44
N PHE A 92 -1.06 8.29 1.53
CA PHE A 92 -1.07 7.08 2.35
C PHE A 92 -0.94 7.38 3.83
N LYS A 93 -0.21 8.43 4.21
CA LYS A 93 -0.18 8.93 5.59
C LYS A 93 -1.60 9.21 6.08
N THR A 94 -2.39 9.91 5.28
CA THR A 94 -3.77 10.27 5.61
C THR A 94 -4.69 9.04 5.67
N LEU A 95 -4.50 8.07 4.78
CA LEU A 95 -5.36 6.91 4.68
C LEU A 95 -5.02 5.79 5.67
N LEU A 96 -3.72 5.62 5.97
CA LEU A 96 -3.21 4.40 6.60
C LEU A 96 -2.61 4.59 7.99
N LEU A 97 -2.04 5.76 8.30
CA LEU A 97 -1.24 5.96 9.52
C LEU A 97 -2.05 5.69 10.79
N ASP A 98 -3.24 6.27 10.90
CA ASP A 98 -4.04 6.16 12.13
C ASP A 98 -4.76 4.80 12.26
N ARG A 99 -5.17 4.20 11.13
CA ARG A 99 -6.05 3.02 11.15
C ARG A 99 -5.32 1.69 11.07
N TYR A 100 -4.17 1.64 10.42
CA TYR A 100 -3.46 0.38 10.12
C TYR A 100 -2.00 0.39 10.59
N LEU A 101 -1.56 1.48 11.21
CA LEU A 101 -0.17 1.74 11.59
C LEU A 101 -0.06 2.40 12.97
N GLU A 102 -1.11 2.28 13.79
CA GLU A 102 -1.14 2.68 15.21
C GLU A 102 -0.78 4.15 15.48
N SER A 103 -0.94 5.03 14.48
CA SER A 103 -0.46 6.41 14.52
C SER A 103 1.04 6.56 14.80
N ASP A 104 1.83 5.49 14.66
CA ASP A 104 3.28 5.51 14.83
C ASP A 104 3.95 6.06 13.57
N GLY A 105 4.53 7.24 13.67
CA GLY A 105 5.19 7.87 12.53
C GLY A 105 6.39 7.08 12.00
N ALA A 106 7.06 6.28 12.83
CA ALA A 106 8.19 5.44 12.43
C ALA A 106 7.76 4.23 11.57
N SER A 107 6.47 3.91 11.56
CA SER A 107 5.93 2.75 10.87
C SER A 107 5.79 2.94 9.35
N MET A 108 5.92 4.17 8.87
CA MET A 108 5.82 4.53 7.46
C MET A 108 7.02 5.38 7.04
N VAL A 109 7.74 4.93 6.01
CA VAL A 109 8.96 5.58 5.53
C VAL A 109 8.88 5.88 4.04
N ILE A 110 9.32 7.06 3.63
CA ILE A 110 9.59 7.39 2.23
C ILE A 110 11.09 7.33 1.96
N ALA A 111 11.48 6.62 0.90
CA ALA A 111 12.85 6.49 0.47
C ALA A 111 13.02 6.83 -1.02
N THR A 112 13.56 8.01 -1.33
CA THR A 112 13.81 8.44 -2.71
C THR A 112 15.13 9.20 -2.85
N GLY A 113 15.99 8.80 -3.78
CA GLY A 113 17.32 9.41 -3.92
C GLY A 113 18.08 9.40 -2.58
N ASP A 114 18.42 10.57 -2.07
CA ASP A 114 19.11 10.75 -0.79
C ASP A 114 18.15 10.90 0.41
N TYR A 115 16.86 11.09 0.14
CA TYR A 115 15.82 11.30 1.15
C TYR A 115 15.32 9.97 1.70
N VAL A 116 15.43 9.77 3.02
CA VAL A 116 14.94 8.61 3.75
C VAL A 116 14.36 9.08 5.07
N GLU A 117 13.05 9.35 5.10
CA GLU A 117 12.39 9.94 6.26
C GLU A 117 11.11 9.19 6.62
N ASP A 118 10.78 9.22 7.91
CA ASP A 118 9.54 8.68 8.46
C ASP A 118 8.38 9.68 8.37
N ALA A 119 7.18 9.29 8.83
CA ALA A 119 6.00 10.16 8.77
C ALA A 119 6.07 11.38 9.69
N THR A 120 7.06 11.47 10.58
CA THR A 120 7.33 12.65 11.42
C THR A 120 8.31 13.63 10.77
N GLY A 121 8.90 13.27 9.62
CA GLY A 121 9.94 14.04 8.94
C GLY A 121 11.33 13.82 9.55
N GLN A 122 11.51 12.75 10.32
CA GLN A 122 12.82 12.38 10.87
C GLN A 122 13.52 11.37 9.97
N TYR A 123 14.85 11.43 9.94
CA TYR A 123 15.65 10.46 9.20
C TYR A 123 15.46 9.04 9.75
N SER A 124 15.19 8.09 8.86
CA SER A 124 15.06 6.67 9.23
C SER A 124 16.34 5.90 8.94
N ALA A 125 17.01 5.41 10.00
CA ALA A 125 18.24 4.63 9.89
C ALA A 125 18.01 3.19 9.40
N ALA A 126 16.80 2.65 9.59
CA ALA A 126 16.43 1.29 9.23
C ALA A 126 15.13 1.29 8.40
N PRO A 127 15.11 1.87 7.19
CA PRO A 127 13.88 2.04 6.41
C PRO A 127 13.16 0.72 6.11
N LEU A 128 13.90 -0.39 5.93
CA LEU A 128 13.33 -1.72 5.69
C LEU A 128 12.73 -2.38 6.95
N SER A 129 12.90 -1.79 8.13
CA SER A 129 12.21 -2.25 9.34
C SER A 129 10.77 -1.77 9.42
N ALA A 130 10.44 -0.66 8.73
CA ALA A 130 9.11 -0.08 8.75
C ALA A 130 8.06 -1.02 8.10
N PRO A 131 6.86 -1.14 8.69
CA PRO A 131 5.72 -1.83 8.09
C PRO A 131 5.33 -1.35 6.68
N LEU A 132 5.47 -0.05 6.38
CA LEU A 132 5.16 0.49 5.05
C LEU A 132 6.30 1.36 4.52
N VAL A 133 6.84 1.00 3.35
CA VAL A 133 7.87 1.79 2.65
C VAL A 133 7.34 2.29 1.31
N ILE A 134 7.40 3.60 1.07
CA ILE A 134 7.12 4.21 -0.24
C ILE A 134 8.47 4.57 -0.86
N ALA A 135 8.82 4.01 -2.00
CA ALA A 135 10.15 4.21 -2.57
C ALA A 135 10.16 4.35 -4.09
N THR A 136 11.21 4.99 -4.61
CA THR A 136 11.51 4.81 -6.04
C THR A 136 12.15 3.44 -6.28
N TYR A 137 11.96 2.87 -7.47
CA TYR A 137 12.56 1.59 -7.85
C TYR A 137 14.06 1.53 -7.55
N GLU A 138 14.81 2.55 -7.98
CA GLU A 138 16.26 2.60 -7.83
C GLU A 138 16.68 2.70 -6.35
N LYS A 139 15.95 3.49 -5.55
CA LYS A 139 16.27 3.64 -4.13
C LYS A 139 15.97 2.37 -3.36
N TYR A 140 14.84 1.72 -3.63
CA TYR A 140 14.52 0.46 -2.98
C TYR A 140 15.54 -0.62 -3.31
N LEU A 141 15.95 -0.72 -4.58
CA LEU A 141 17.03 -1.62 -5.00
C LEU A 141 18.35 -1.34 -4.26
N ALA A 142 18.71 -0.06 -4.10
CA ALA A 142 19.89 0.34 -3.33
C ALA A 142 19.79 -0.05 -1.84
N LEU A 143 18.62 0.10 -1.21
CA LEU A 143 18.38 -0.32 0.17
C LEU A 143 18.54 -1.84 0.35
N LEU A 144 18.00 -2.63 -0.57
CA LEU A 144 18.17 -4.09 -0.57
C LEU A 144 19.63 -4.49 -0.76
N SER A 145 20.35 -3.77 -1.62
CA SER A 145 21.77 -4.06 -1.88
C SER A 145 22.66 -3.73 -0.68
N ALA A 146 22.34 -2.66 0.05
CA ALA A 146 23.09 -2.21 1.23
C ALA A 146 22.82 -3.05 2.49
N SER A 147 21.64 -3.66 2.60
CA SER A 147 21.25 -4.48 3.76
C SER A 147 21.89 -5.87 3.77
N GLY A 148 22.59 -6.25 2.69
CA GLY A 148 23.23 -7.55 2.53
C GLY A 148 22.21 -8.66 2.24
N VAL A 149 22.71 -9.87 1.95
CA VAL A 149 21.84 -11.03 1.70
C VAL A 149 21.18 -11.45 3.02
N PRO A 150 19.84 -11.60 3.08
CA PRO A 150 19.17 -12.13 4.26
C PRO A 150 19.79 -13.47 4.66
N LYS A 151 20.12 -13.63 5.95
CA LYS A 151 20.72 -14.87 6.46
C LYS A 151 19.78 -16.09 6.39
N SER A 152 18.50 -15.87 6.07
CA SER A 152 17.47 -16.88 5.88
C SER A 152 16.41 -16.34 4.92
N MET A 153 16.00 -17.16 3.94
CA MET A 153 14.82 -16.94 3.08
C MET A 153 13.67 -17.91 3.44
N GLN A 154 13.55 -18.27 4.71
CA GLN A 154 12.43 -19.10 5.16
C GLN A 154 11.27 -18.21 5.58
N ASN A 155 10.13 -18.42 4.90
CA ASN A 155 8.82 -17.88 5.26
C ASN A 155 8.40 -18.33 6.66
#